data_AF-A0A9W3SY71-F1
#
_entry.id   AF-A0A9W3SY71-F1
#
_cell.length_a   1.000
_cell.length_b   1.000
_cell.length_c   1.000
_cell.angle_alpha   90.00
_cell.angle_beta   90.00
_cell.angle_gamma   90.00
#
_symmetry.space_group_name_H-M   'P 1'
#
loop_
_entity.id
_entity.type
_entity.pdbx_description
1 polymer ?
#
loop_
_entity_poly.entity_id
_entity_poly.type
_entity_poly.pdbx_seq_one_letter_code
_entity_poly.pdbx_strand_id
1 'polypeptide(L)' 'MNNVKQYRKSEGLSQLELAKKVNVARQTINLIENNKYNPSLALCIELAKALKTDLNSLFWEGD' A
#
# COMPACT_ATOMS: atom_id res chain seq x y z
N MET A 1 -4.91 4.79 10.32
CA MET A 1 -5.14 3.37 9.96
C MET A 1 -4.30 2.96 8.74
N ASN A 2 -4.10 1.67 8.44
CA ASN A 2 -3.37 1.24 7.25
C ASN A 2 -4.11 0.10 6.56
N ASN A 3 -4.67 0.40 5.39
CA ASN A 3 -5.54 -0.50 4.64
C ASN A 3 -4.85 -1.17 3.45
N VAL A 4 -3.53 -0.97 3.27
CA VAL A 4 -2.77 -1.49 2.11
C VAL A 4 -2.98 -2.99 1.90
N LYS A 5 -2.98 -3.77 2.98
CA LYS A 5 -3.20 -5.22 2.90
C LYS A 5 -4.59 -5.60 2.41
N GLN A 6 -5.61 -4.83 2.82
CA GLN A 6 -7.00 -5.10 2.43
C GLN A 6 -7.20 -4.79 0.95
N TYR A 7 -6.82 -3.60 0.51
CA TYR A 7 -6.91 -3.18 -0.89
C TYR A 7 -6.05 -4.04 -1.82
N ARG A 8 -4.84 -4.45 -1.38
CA ARG A 8 -4.01 -5.36 -2.17
C ARG A 8 -4.73 -6.69 -2.40
N LYS A 9 -5.38 -7.23 -1.37
CA LYS A 9 -6.12 -8.50 -1.48
C LYS A 9 -7.38 -8.35 -2.34
N SER A 10 -8.10 -7.22 -2.28
CA SER A 10 -9.28 -7.00 -3.14
C SER A 10 -8.90 -6.90 -4.62
N GLU A 11 -7.72 -6.37 -4.93
CA GLU A 11 -7.16 -6.37 -6.29
C GLU A 11 -6.55 -7.72 -6.71
N GLY A 12 -6.60 -8.75 -5.86
CA GLY A 12 -6.06 -10.08 -6.15
C GLY A 12 -4.54 -10.15 -6.23
N LEU A 13 -3.83 -9.15 -5.70
CA LEU A 13 -2.37 -9.04 -5.83
C LEU A 13 -1.64 -9.73 -4.67
N SER A 14 -0.55 -10.42 -4.97
CA SER A 14 0.48 -10.78 -3.99
C SER A 14 1.31 -9.55 -3.57
N GLN A 15 2.02 -9.65 -2.44
CA GLN A 15 2.94 -8.58 -2.02
C GLN A 15 4.04 -8.33 -3.06
N LEU A 16 4.50 -9.37 -3.76
CA LEU A 16 5.51 -9.24 -4.81
C LEU A 16 4.97 -8.48 -6.03
N GLU A 17 3.73 -8.72 -6.41
CA GLU A 17 3.10 -8.02 -7.54
C GLU A 17 2.85 -6.55 -7.23
N LEU A 18 2.37 -6.22 -6.03
CA LEU A 18 2.24 -4.82 -5.61
C LEU A 18 3.61 -4.13 -5.56
N ALA A 19 4.63 -4.83 -5.02
CA ALA A 19 5.99 -4.30 -4.95
C ALA A 19 6.56 -3.97 -6.33
N LYS A 20 6.33 -4.84 -7.33
CA LYS A 20 6.72 -4.58 -8.73
C LYS A 20 5.98 -3.37 -9.31
N LYS A 21 4.68 -3.22 -9.03
CA LYS A 21 3.87 -2.09 -9.53
C LYS A 21 4.34 -0.73 -9.01
N VAL A 22 4.84 -0.68 -7.77
CA VAL A 22 5.32 0.56 -7.11
C VAL A 22 6.85 0.61 -6.97
N ASN A 23 7.57 -0.20 -7.77
CA ASN A 23 9.02 -0.24 -7.85
C ASN A 23 9.76 -0.30 -6.49
N VAL A 24 9.32 -1.18 -5.59
CA VAL A 24 9.98 -1.45 -4.31
C VAL A 24 10.26 -2.94 -4.12
N ALA A 25 11.04 -3.28 -3.10
CA ALA A 25 11.22 -4.67 -2.70
C ALA A 25 9.91 -5.24 -2.09
N ARG A 26 9.66 -6.54 -2.26
CA ARG A 26 8.54 -7.24 -1.60
C ARG A 26 8.55 -7.08 -0.07
N GLN A 27 9.74 -6.96 0.52
CA GLN A 27 9.89 -6.71 1.95
C GLN A 27 9.39 -5.32 2.37
N THR A 28 9.51 -4.30 1.52
CA THR A 28 8.95 -2.97 1.76
C THR A 28 7.44 -3.04 1.92
N ILE A 29 6.74 -3.72 1.01
CA ILE A 29 5.29 -3.92 1.13
C ILE A 29 4.95 -4.67 2.42
N ASN A 30 5.70 -5.70 2.77
CA ASN A 30 5.47 -6.42 4.03
C ASN A 30 5.64 -5.52 5.27
N LEU A 31 6.68 -4.67 5.30
CA LEU A 31 6.88 -3.74 6.41
C LEU A 31 5.77 -2.70 6.49
N ILE A 32 5.32 -2.17 5.35
CA ILE A 32 4.18 -1.24 5.27
C ILE A 32 2.94 -1.93 5.85
N GLU A 33 2.55 -3.10 5.35
CA GLU A 33 1.34 -3.81 5.81
C GLU A 33 1.33 -4.17 7.30
N ASN A 34 2.50 -4.23 7.94
CA ASN A 34 2.64 -4.51 9.37
C ASN A 34 2.95 -3.25 10.19
N ASN A 35 2.80 -2.05 9.61
CA ASN A 35 3.10 -0.76 10.26
C ASN A 35 4.54 -0.67 10.82
N LYS A 36 5.48 -1.37 10.19
CA LYS A 36 6.92 -1.38 10.55
C LYS A 36 7.75 -0.43 9.70
N TYR A 37 7.14 0.20 8.71
CA TYR A 37 7.78 1.20 7.87
C TYR A 37 6.77 2.29 7.54
N ASN A 38 7.18 3.55 7.72
CA ASN A 38 6.41 4.71 7.29
C ASN A 38 6.86 5.10 5.86
N PRO A 39 6.03 4.83 4.83
CA PRO A 39 6.37 5.17 3.45
C PRO A 39 6.48 6.69 3.23
N SER A 40 7.25 7.09 2.23
CA SER A 40 7.27 8.48 1.77
C SER A 40 5.93 8.86 1.13
N LEU A 41 5.59 10.15 1.09
CA LEU A 41 4.37 10.63 0.42
C LEU A 41 4.29 10.16 -1.04
N ALA A 42 5.42 10.16 -1.75
CA ALA A 42 5.50 9.65 -3.12
C ALA A 42 5.08 8.18 -3.21
N LEU A 43 5.59 7.33 -2.32
CA LEU A 43 5.23 5.91 -2.26
C LEU A 43 3.76 5.71 -1.84
N CYS A 44 3.24 6.53 -0.92
CA CYS A 44 1.82 6.50 -0.58
C CYS A 44 0.93 6.78 -1.79
N ILE A 45 1.29 7.78 -2.62
CA ILE A 45 0.56 8.13 -3.84
C ILE A 45 0.64 6.99 -4.86
N GLU A 46 1.81 6.38 -5.04
CA GLU A 46 1.97 5.23 -5.94
C GLU A 46 1.14 4.03 -5.49
N LEU A 47 1.12 3.73 -4.19
CA LEU A 47 0.30 2.67 -3.62
C LEU A 47 -1.19 2.93 -3.83
N ALA A 48 -1.67 4.14 -3.57
CA ALA A 48 -3.06 4.52 -3.79
C ALA A 48 -3.48 4.31 -5.26
N LYS A 49 -2.65 4.77 -6.20
CA LYS A 49 -2.87 4.56 -7.65
C LYS A 49 -2.85 3.08 -8.03
N ALA A 50 -1.86 2.31 -7.55
CA ALA A 50 -1.71 0.90 -7.87
C ALA A 50 -2.87 0.04 -7.31
N LEU A 51 -3.49 0.51 -6.23
CA LEU A 51 -4.59 -0.15 -5.52
C LEU A 51 -5.97 0.46 -5.85
N LYS A 52 -6.04 1.34 -6.85
CA LYS A 52 -7.28 1.99 -7.34
C LYS A 52 -8.09 2.65 -6.21
N THR A 53 -7.39 3.34 -5.31
CA THR A 53 -7.99 4.08 -4.19
C THR A 53 -7.29 5.42 -4.00
N ASP A 54 -7.68 6.18 -2.99
CA ASP A 54 -7.08 7.44 -2.59
C ASP A 54 -6.29 7.31 -1.27
N LEU A 55 -5.51 8.34 -0.93
CA LEU A 55 -4.69 8.37 0.28
C LEU A 55 -5.52 8.30 1.58
N ASN A 56 -6.70 8.94 1.59
CA ASN A 56 -7.55 8.98 2.78
C ASN A 56 -8.08 7.59 3.08
N SER A 57 -8.63 6.93 2.06
CA SER A 57 -9.11 5.55 2.13
C SER A 57 -8.01 4.54 2.48
N LEU A 58 -6.76 4.81 2.08
CA LEU A 58 -5.64 3.89 2.29
C LEU A 58 -4.93 4.05 3.64
N PHE A 59 -4.83 5.28 4.17
CA PHE A 59 -3.99 5.60 5.34
C PHE A 59 -4.67 6.44 6.44
N TRP A 60 -5.81 7.08 6.19
CA TRP A 60 -6.54 7.83 7.22
C TRP A 60 -7.64 7.00 7.85
N GLU A 61 -8.05 7.40 9.05
CA GLU A 61 -9.35 7.01 9.60
C GLU A 61 -10.35 8.02 9.06
N GLY A 62 -11.44 7.55 8.46
CA GLY A 62 -12.57 8.43 8.16
C GLY A 62 -13.12 8.98 9.47
N ASP A 63 -13.52 10.25 9.47
CA ASP A 63 -14.23 10.88 10.58
C ASP A 63 -15.50 10.10 10.98
#